data_AF-A0A317Z7C0-F1
#
_entry.id   AF-A0A317Z7C0-F1
#
_cell.length_a   1.000
_cell.length_b   1.000
_cell.length_c   1.000
_cell.angle_alpha   90.00
_cell.angle_beta   90.00
_cell.angle_gamma   90.00
#
_symmetry.space_group_name_H-M   'P 1'
#
loop_
_entity.id
_entity.type
_entity.pdbx_description
1 polymer ?
#
loop_
_entity_poly.entity_id
_entity_poly.type
_entity_poly.pdbx_seq_one_letter_code
_entity_poly.pdbx_strand_id
1 'polypeptide(L)'
;KGRLWKKGESSGHIQKVKDMYLDCDQDTLLLFVEPMGPTCHTGAQSCFGTEGGFKVQQLEETVATRAQEADSGSYTQYLLHEGKEKITKKVGEEAFEVGISAMKDDRDELISESAGVLYHLFVLLQAPDVAFAEVGALLGGRHEKSNN
;
A
#
# COMPACT_ATOMS: atom_id res chain seq x y z
N LYS A 1 -28.48 18.17 -19.64
CA LYS A 1 -29.30 17.02 -19.22
C LYS A 1 -30.52 17.40 -18.35
N GLY A 2 -30.56 18.55 -17.67
CA GLY A 2 -31.76 19.01 -16.95
C GLY A 2 -32.27 18.07 -15.84
N ARG A 3 -31.43 17.14 -15.39
CA ARG A 3 -31.74 16.12 -14.38
C ARG A 3 -30.49 15.79 -13.57
N LEU A 4 -30.70 15.18 -12.41
CA LEU A 4 -29.63 14.55 -11.64
C LEU A 4 -28.97 13.43 -12.47
N TRP A 5 -27.66 13.32 -12.33
CA TRP A 5 -26.83 12.35 -13.02
C TRP A 5 -25.95 11.64 -12.01
N LYS A 6 -26.02 10.31 -11.96
CA LYS A 6 -25.19 9.52 -11.04
C LYS A 6 -23.92 9.09 -11.77
N LYS A 7 -22.74 9.37 -11.19
CA LYS A 7 -21.47 8.88 -11.74
C LYS A 7 -21.55 7.37 -11.92
N GLY A 8 -21.25 6.92 -13.14
CA GLY A 8 -21.30 5.51 -13.52
C GLY A 8 -22.64 5.02 -14.07
N GLU A 9 -23.69 5.85 -14.13
CA GLU A 9 -25.01 5.39 -14.64
C GLU A 9 -24.98 4.90 -16.10
N SER A 10 -23.99 5.32 -16.90
CA SER A 10 -23.81 4.86 -18.29
C SER A 10 -22.67 3.87 -18.47
N SER A 11 -21.64 3.91 -17.61
CA SER A 11 -20.43 3.09 -17.73
C SER A 11 -20.35 1.92 -16.74
N GLY A 12 -21.22 1.87 -15.74
CA GLY A 12 -21.11 0.96 -14.60
C GLY A 12 -20.05 1.36 -13.56
N HIS A 13 -19.11 2.23 -13.90
CA HIS A 13 -18.04 2.69 -12.99
C HIS A 13 -18.56 3.74 -11.99
N ILE A 14 -19.21 3.24 -10.94
CA ILE A 14 -19.75 4.03 -9.84
C ILE A 14 -18.66 4.44 -8.85
N GLN A 15 -18.93 5.49 -8.08
CA GLN A 15 -18.08 5.92 -6.97
C GLN A 15 -18.90 5.85 -5.68
N LYS A 16 -18.50 4.99 -4.75
CA LYS A 16 -19.16 4.82 -3.45
C LYS A 16 -18.62 5.85 -2.48
N VAL A 17 -19.46 6.79 -2.04
CA VAL A 17 -19.09 7.80 -1.05
C VAL A 17 -18.75 7.13 0.27
N LYS A 18 -17.58 7.46 0.81
CA LYS A 18 -17.08 7.03 2.13
C LYS A 18 -17.17 8.14 3.14
N ASP A 19 -16.84 9.36 2.72
CA ASP A 19 -16.85 10.53 3.59
C ASP A 19 -17.06 11.82 2.79
N MET A 20 -17.46 12.89 3.48
CA MET A 20 -17.74 14.20 2.89
C MET A 20 -17.39 15.32 3.86
N TYR A 21 -16.62 16.29 3.37
CA TYR A 21 -16.17 17.45 4.13
C TYR A 21 -16.52 18.72 3.38
N LEU A 22 -16.83 19.79 4.13
CA LEU A 22 -16.86 21.16 3.64
C LEU A 22 -15.50 21.82 3.89
N ASP A 23 -15.12 22.75 3.04
CA ASP A 23 -14.02 23.67 3.32
C ASP A 23 -14.40 24.74 4.36
N CYS A 24 -13.46 25.63 4.67
CA CYS A 24 -13.58 26.57 5.79
C CYS A 24 -14.64 27.67 5.59
N ASP A 25 -14.88 28.06 4.35
CA ASP A 25 -15.86 29.05 3.91
C ASP A 25 -17.12 28.42 3.29
N GLN A 26 -17.18 27.10 3.26
CA GLN A 26 -18.35 26.29 2.92
C GLN A 26 -18.82 26.45 1.47
N ASP A 27 -17.90 26.72 0.55
CA ASP A 27 -18.20 26.82 -0.87
C ASP A 27 -17.73 25.61 -1.68
N THR A 28 -16.94 24.72 -1.08
CA THR A 28 -16.43 23.50 -1.70
C THR A 28 -16.69 22.26 -0.85
N LEU A 29 -17.12 21.18 -1.51
CA LEU A 29 -17.25 19.84 -0.92
C LEU A 29 -16.10 18.93 -1.37
N LEU A 30 -15.41 18.33 -0.41
CA LEU A 30 -14.48 17.23 -0.62
C LEU A 30 -15.18 15.90 -0.34
N LEU A 31 -15.30 15.07 -1.39
CA LEU A 31 -15.86 13.72 -1.28
C LEU A 31 -14.73 12.69 -1.31
N PHE A 32 -14.62 11.88 -0.25
CA PHE A 32 -13.82 10.67 -0.28
C PHE A 32 -14.67 9.54 -0.83
N VAL A 33 -14.19 8.90 -1.90
CA VAL A 33 -14.94 7.87 -2.63
C VAL A 33 -14.09 6.63 -2.88
N GLU A 34 -14.73 5.46 -2.86
CA GLU A 34 -14.18 4.21 -3.36
C GLU A 34 -14.66 3.99 -4.81
N PRO A 35 -13.76 4.00 -5.81
CA PRO A 35 -14.13 3.80 -7.20
C PRO A 35 -14.36 2.31 -7.52
N MET A 36 -15.48 1.99 -8.15
CA MET A 36 -15.80 0.64 -8.63
C MET A 36 -15.43 0.51 -10.11
N GLY A 37 -14.13 0.43 -10.38
CA GLY A 37 -13.54 0.42 -11.72
C GLY A 37 -12.97 1.77 -12.16
N PRO A 38 -12.53 1.90 -13.43
CA PRO A 38 -11.92 3.13 -13.93
C PRO A 38 -12.81 4.37 -13.80
N THR A 39 -12.28 5.43 -13.20
CA THR A 39 -13.03 6.69 -13.07
C THR A 39 -13.11 7.44 -14.39
N CYS A 40 -12.02 7.45 -15.16
CA CYS A 40 -11.89 8.19 -16.40
C CYS A 40 -12.39 7.38 -17.61
N HIS A 41 -12.89 8.10 -18.63
CA HIS A 41 -13.36 7.51 -19.89
C HIS A 41 -12.23 6.89 -20.74
N THR A 42 -10.97 7.19 -20.41
CA THR A 42 -9.79 6.59 -21.05
C THR A 42 -9.38 5.26 -20.43
N GLY A 43 -10.03 4.84 -19.33
CA GLY A 43 -9.61 3.70 -18.52
C GLY A 43 -8.67 4.07 -17.37
N ALA A 44 -8.25 5.33 -17.24
CA ALA A 44 -7.43 5.80 -16.12
C ALA A 44 -8.21 5.93 -14.80
N GLN A 45 -7.49 5.88 -13.68
CA GLN A 45 -8.05 6.07 -12.33
C GLN A 45 -8.44 7.53 -12.03
N SER A 46 -7.91 8.49 -12.77
CA SER A 46 -8.13 9.92 -12.59
C SER A 46 -8.28 10.62 -13.94
N CYS A 47 -9.05 11.70 -13.98
CA CYS A 47 -9.14 12.57 -15.15
C CYS A 47 -7.84 13.35 -15.40
N PHE A 48 -7.00 13.51 -14.37
CA PHE A 48 -5.81 14.35 -14.40
C PHE A 48 -4.52 13.59 -14.76
N GLY A 49 -4.61 12.32 -15.14
CA GLY A 49 -3.43 11.49 -15.38
C GLY A 49 -2.57 11.28 -14.13
N THR A 50 -3.12 11.59 -12.94
CA THR A 50 -2.49 11.30 -11.66
C THR A 50 -2.68 9.81 -11.39
N GLU A 51 -1.81 9.00 -11.96
CA GLU A 51 -1.55 7.69 -11.36
C GLU A 51 -0.87 8.00 -10.03
N GLY A 52 -1.55 7.69 -8.92
CA GLY A 52 -0.92 7.79 -7.62
C GLY A 52 0.35 6.95 -7.69
N GLY A 53 1.51 7.56 -7.40
CA GLY A 53 2.76 6.81 -7.34
C GLY A 53 2.61 5.62 -6.40
N PHE A 54 3.49 4.64 -6.54
CA PHE A 54 3.47 3.44 -5.73
C PHE A 54 3.34 3.78 -4.24
N LYS A 55 2.28 3.29 -3.62
CA LYS A 55 2.05 3.40 -2.18
C LYS A 55 2.55 2.13 -1.54
N VAL A 56 3.35 2.25 -0.49
CA VAL A 56 3.91 1.08 0.23
C VAL A 56 2.83 0.10 0.68
N GLN A 57 1.62 0.59 1.00
CA GLN A 57 0.46 -0.23 1.36
C GLN A 57 0.02 -1.18 0.25
N GLN A 58 0.28 -0.86 -1.03
CA GLN A 58 -0.01 -1.76 -2.15
C GLN A 58 0.85 -3.03 -2.13
N LEU A 59 1.95 -3.06 -1.36
CA LEU A 59 2.71 -4.30 -1.12
C LEU A 59 1.87 -5.34 -0.40
N GLU A 60 1.01 -4.93 0.54
CA GLU A 60 0.14 -5.85 1.28
C GLU A 60 -0.80 -6.59 0.33
N GLU A 61 -1.52 -5.85 -0.53
CA GLU A 61 -2.42 -6.41 -1.53
C GLU A 61 -1.67 -7.31 -2.53
N THR A 62 -0.47 -6.90 -2.94
CA THR A 62 0.38 -7.68 -3.86
C THR A 62 0.83 -8.98 -3.23
N VAL A 63 1.27 -8.95 -1.97
CA VAL A 63 1.71 -10.13 -1.22
C VAL A 63 0.53 -11.06 -0.96
N ALA A 64 -0.62 -10.54 -0.52
CA ALA A 64 -1.83 -11.32 -0.27
C ALA A 64 -2.34 -12.03 -1.54
N THR A 65 -2.35 -11.31 -2.67
CA THR A 65 -2.73 -11.88 -3.97
C THR A 65 -1.78 -13.01 -4.36
N ARG A 66 -0.47 -12.75 -4.30
CA ARG A 66 0.54 -13.77 -4.62
C ARG A 66 0.48 -14.97 -3.69
N ALA A 67 0.14 -14.78 -2.41
CA ALA A 67 -0.01 -15.86 -1.44
C ALA A 67 -1.15 -16.83 -1.79
N GLN A 68 -2.19 -16.36 -2.49
CA GLN A 68 -3.32 -17.19 -2.93
C GLN A 68 -3.07 -17.87 -4.30
N GLU A 69 -2.14 -17.34 -5.10
CA GLU A 69 -1.77 -17.90 -6.40
C GLU A 69 -0.84 -19.11 -6.25
N ALA A 70 -1.44 -20.31 -6.21
CA ALA A 70 -0.75 -21.58 -5.97
C ALA A 70 0.36 -21.96 -6.98
N ASP A 71 0.48 -21.27 -8.11
CA ASP A 71 1.32 -21.71 -9.24
C ASP A 71 2.08 -20.57 -9.94
N SER A 72 2.32 -19.44 -9.23
CA SER A 72 2.93 -18.25 -9.83
C SER A 72 4.45 -18.36 -10.04
N GLY A 73 5.13 -19.34 -9.41
CA GLY A 73 6.59 -19.39 -9.36
C GLY A 73 7.22 -18.14 -8.73
N SER A 74 6.43 -17.32 -8.04
CA SER A 74 6.85 -16.01 -7.55
C SER A 74 7.77 -16.14 -6.33
N TYR A 75 8.65 -15.16 -6.16
CA TYR A 75 9.53 -15.09 -5.00
C TYR A 75 8.74 -15.07 -3.67
N THR A 76 7.57 -14.44 -3.66
CA THR A 76 6.65 -14.43 -2.50
C THR A 76 6.19 -15.84 -2.15
N GLN A 77 5.76 -16.62 -3.14
CA GLN A 77 5.34 -18.01 -2.94
C GLN A 77 6.49 -18.88 -2.44
N TYR A 78 7.69 -18.74 -3.03
CA TYR A 78 8.89 -19.42 -2.55
C TYR A 78 9.15 -19.15 -1.06
N LEU A 79 9.12 -17.88 -0.64
CA LEU A 79 9.33 -17.51 0.75
C LEU A 79 8.25 -18.08 1.69
N LEU A 80 6.99 -18.03 1.28
CA LEU A 80 5.87 -18.58 2.06
C LEU A 80 5.95 -20.11 2.17
N HIS A 81 6.35 -20.80 1.11
CA HIS A 81 6.57 -22.24 1.08
C HIS A 81 7.71 -22.67 2.00
N GLU A 82 8.86 -21.98 1.96
CA GLU A 82 9.99 -22.22 2.87
C GLU A 82 9.63 -21.90 4.34
N GLY A 83 8.62 -21.05 4.53
CA GLY A 83 8.02 -20.78 5.83
C GLY A 83 8.76 -19.74 6.68
N LYS A 84 8.28 -19.61 7.92
CA LYS A 84 8.61 -18.49 8.82
C LYS A 84 10.10 -18.33 9.11
N GLU A 85 10.84 -19.43 9.20
CA GLU A 85 12.28 -19.40 9.45
C GLU A 85 13.03 -18.69 8.31
N LYS A 86 12.74 -19.06 7.05
CA LYS A 86 13.38 -18.45 5.87
C LYS A 86 13.02 -16.97 5.76
N ILE A 87 11.75 -16.63 5.93
CA ILE A 87 11.27 -15.24 5.86
C ILE A 87 11.96 -14.39 6.95
N THR A 88 12.02 -14.89 8.18
CA THR A 88 12.65 -14.16 9.30
C THR A 88 14.14 -13.95 9.06
N LYS A 89 14.85 -14.95 8.50
CA LYS A 89 16.25 -14.80 8.10
C LYS A 89 16.44 -13.68 7.09
N LYS A 90 15.59 -13.60 6.06
CA LYS A 90 15.64 -12.51 5.08
C LYS A 90 15.39 -11.15 5.70
N VAL A 91 14.38 -11.01 6.58
CA VAL A 91 14.15 -9.75 7.30
C VAL A 91 15.41 -9.32 8.08
N GLY A 92 16.05 -10.26 8.77
CA GLY A 92 17.27 -9.98 9.54
C GLY A 92 18.49 -9.64 8.70
N GLU A 93 18.68 -10.35 7.57
CA GLU A 93 19.76 -10.11 6.60
C GLU A 93 19.69 -8.68 6.05
N GLU A 94 18.55 -8.31 5.48
CA GLU A 94 18.35 -7.01 4.83
C GLU A 94 18.43 -5.87 5.87
N ALA A 95 17.93 -6.10 7.09
CA ALA A 95 18.04 -5.10 8.17
C ALA A 95 19.51 -4.86 8.60
N PHE A 96 20.34 -5.90 8.55
CA PHE A 96 21.77 -5.76 8.81
C PHE A 96 22.47 -5.06 7.65
N GLU A 97 22.09 -5.37 6.41
CA GLU A 97 22.60 -4.74 5.19
C GLU A 97 22.24 -3.24 5.11
N VAL A 98 21.05 -2.83 5.58
CA VAL A 98 20.70 -1.41 5.80
C VAL A 98 21.71 -0.72 6.74
N GLY A 99 22.07 -1.37 7.85
CA GLY A 99 23.05 -0.83 8.79
C GLY A 99 24.45 -0.71 8.17
N ILE A 100 24.88 -1.73 7.42
CA ILE A 100 26.18 -1.74 6.73
C ILE A 100 26.23 -0.66 5.64
N SER A 101 25.21 -0.56 4.79
CA SER A 101 25.15 0.42 3.70
C SER A 101 25.14 1.85 4.23
N ALA A 102 24.43 2.12 5.33
CA ALA A 102 24.50 3.40 6.03
C ALA A 102 25.91 3.72 6.54
N MET A 103 26.62 2.74 7.12
CA MET A 103 28.00 2.92 7.60
C MET A 103 29.02 3.14 6.48
N LYS A 104 28.71 2.71 5.25
CA LYS A 104 29.54 2.91 4.05
C LYS A 104 29.21 4.21 3.31
N ASP A 105 28.21 4.97 3.74
CA ASP A 105 27.62 6.08 2.98
C ASP A 105 27.15 5.67 1.56
N ASP A 106 26.77 4.41 1.37
CA ASP A 106 26.26 3.90 0.09
C ASP A 106 24.76 4.14 -0.01
N ARG A 107 24.39 5.25 -0.67
CA ARG A 107 23.01 5.68 -0.78
C ARG A 107 22.13 4.72 -1.57
N ASP A 108 22.65 4.15 -2.66
CA ASP A 108 21.84 3.31 -3.55
C ASP A 108 21.62 1.93 -2.93
N GLU A 109 22.66 1.37 -2.29
CA GLU A 109 22.54 0.16 -1.47
C GLU A 109 21.57 0.41 -0.31
N LEU A 110 21.70 1.53 0.43
CA LEU A 110 20.80 1.84 1.55
C LEU A 110 19.32 1.90 1.13
N ILE A 111 19.00 2.46 -0.03
CA ILE A 111 17.64 2.48 -0.56
C ILE A 111 17.17 1.07 -0.92
N SER A 112 18.02 0.29 -1.60
CA SER A 112 17.73 -1.08 -2.00
C SER A 112 17.42 -1.98 -0.79
N GLU A 113 18.31 -1.97 0.20
CA GLU A 113 18.17 -2.78 1.42
C GLU A 113 16.97 -2.34 2.26
N SER A 114 16.70 -1.03 2.33
CA SER A 114 15.51 -0.52 3.03
C SER A 114 14.22 -1.00 2.37
N ALA A 115 14.19 -1.04 1.03
CA ALA A 115 13.06 -1.61 0.28
C ALA A 115 12.94 -3.12 0.52
N GLY A 116 14.07 -3.84 0.58
CA GLY A 116 14.16 -5.25 0.92
C GLY A 116 13.59 -5.57 2.30
N VAL A 117 13.95 -4.78 3.33
CA VAL A 117 13.37 -4.89 4.68
C VAL A 117 11.86 -4.74 4.65
N LEU A 118 11.34 -3.69 3.99
CA LEU A 118 9.90 -3.47 3.90
C LEU A 118 9.21 -4.64 3.21
N TYR A 119 9.70 -5.08 2.06
CA TYR A 119 9.13 -6.21 1.32
C TYR A 119 9.05 -7.49 2.18
N HIS A 120 10.17 -7.90 2.78
CA HIS A 120 10.21 -9.10 3.59
C HIS A 120 9.37 -8.98 4.87
N LEU A 121 9.24 -7.76 5.42
CA LEU A 121 8.32 -7.49 6.53
C LEU A 121 6.86 -7.71 6.10
N PHE A 122 6.41 -7.23 4.93
CA PHE A 122 5.06 -7.52 4.43
C PHE A 122 4.81 -9.02 4.26
N VAL A 123 5.78 -9.76 3.70
CA VAL A 123 5.69 -11.23 3.60
C VAL A 123 5.60 -11.89 4.98
N LEU A 124 6.37 -11.40 5.96
CA LEU A 124 6.34 -11.91 7.32
C LEU A 124 5.00 -11.65 8.03
N LEU A 125 4.40 -10.48 7.81
CA LEU A 125 3.12 -10.07 8.41
C LEU A 125 1.92 -10.82 7.80
N GLN A 126 2.03 -11.24 6.54
CA GLN A 126 1.00 -12.04 5.88
C GLN A 126 0.76 -13.40 6.56
N ALA A 127 1.82 -14.05 7.06
CA ALA A 127 1.73 -15.38 7.67
C ALA A 127 0.90 -15.44 8.97
N PRO A 128 1.03 -14.48 9.92
CA PRO A 128 0.18 -14.38 11.10
C PRO A 128 -1.10 -13.54 10.92
N ASP A 129 -1.43 -13.09 9.69
CA ASP A 129 -2.59 -12.24 9.40
C ASP A 129 -2.58 -10.90 10.18
N VAL A 130 -1.42 -10.24 10.23
CA VAL A 130 -1.28 -8.91 10.86
C VAL A 130 -1.34 -7.85 9.76
N ALA A 131 -2.34 -6.98 9.81
CA ALA A 131 -2.50 -5.95 8.80
C ALA A 131 -1.45 -4.84 8.97
N PHE A 132 -0.90 -4.32 7.88
CA PHE A 132 0.05 -3.20 7.92
C PHE A 132 -0.59 -1.93 8.50
N ALA A 133 -1.92 -1.79 8.35
CA ALA A 133 -2.69 -0.74 9.00
C ALA A 133 -2.58 -0.76 10.53
N GLU A 134 -2.47 -1.94 11.16
CA GLU A 134 -2.28 -2.06 12.62
C GLU A 134 -0.91 -1.55 13.05
N VAL A 135 0.14 -1.86 12.27
CA VAL A 135 1.50 -1.31 12.47
C VAL A 135 1.48 0.21 12.32
N GLY A 136 0.80 0.72 11.29
CA GLY A 136 0.62 2.15 11.07
C GLY A 136 -0.12 2.84 12.22
N ALA A 137 -1.19 2.24 12.74
CA ALA A 137 -1.94 2.76 13.87
C ALA A 137 -1.08 2.84 15.14
N LEU A 138 -0.25 1.81 15.40
CA LEU A 138 0.71 1.83 16.51
C LEU A 138 1.75 2.94 16.36
N LEU A 139 2.28 3.16 15.14
CA LEU A 139 3.21 4.26 14.88
C LEU A 139 2.54 5.63 15.07
N GLY A 140 1.31 5.80 14.59
CA GLY A 140 0.52 7.02 14.81
C GLY A 140 0.34 7.33 16.30
N GLY A 141 -0.05 6.34 17.10
CA GLY A 141 -0.20 6.51 18.55
C GLY A 141 1.12 6.81 19.30
N ARG A 142 2.28 6.44 18.72
CA ARG A 142 3.60 6.82 19.26
C ARG A 142 3.94 8.28 18.94
N HIS A 143 3.59 8.76 17.75
CA HIS A 143 3.83 10.15 17.35
C HIS A 143 2.99 11.16 18.13
N GLU A 144 1.76 10.81 18.53
CA GLU A 144 0.91 11.68 19.35
C GLU A 144 1.41 11.86 20.80
N LYS A 145 2.15 10.87 21.31
CA LYS A 145 2.78 10.93 22.63
C LYS A 145 4.17 11.56 22.48
N SER A 146 4.22 12.88 22.36
CA SER A 146 5.47 13.65 22.26
C SER A 146 6.47 13.29 23.37
N ASN A 147 7.41 12.41 23.02
CA ASN A 147 8.72 12.21 23.65
C ASN A 147 9.63 11.31 22.78
N ASN A 148 9.44 11.30 21.46
CA ASN A 148 10.24 10.54 20.50
C ASN A 148 10.60 11.41 19.30
#